data_AF-A0A1Z9R0M5-F1
#
_entry.id   AF-A0A1Z9R0M5-F1
#
_cell.length_a   1.000
_cell.length_b   1.000
_cell.length_c   1.000
_cell.angle_alpha   90.00
_cell.angle_beta   90.00
_cell.angle_gamma   90.00
#
_symmetry.space_group_name_H-M   'P 1'
#
loop_
_entity.id
_entity.type
_entity.pdbx_description
1 polymer ?
#
loop_
_entity_poly.entity_id
_entity_poly.type
_entity_poly.pdbx_seq_one_letter_code
_entity_poly.pdbx_strand_id
1 'polypeptide(L)' 'MNTEVRNATPEETAEWNENDYFMAMKFDPLVLFVVIPGLIQVVVLAFMLASMYVNGLIFG' A
#
# COMPACT_ATOMS: atom_id res chain seq x y z
N MET A 1 10.44 -6.36 -23.27
CA MET A 1 9.47 -6.93 -22.31
C MET A 1 9.19 -8.34 -22.81
N ASN A 2 9.40 -9.37 -22.00
CA ASN A 2 9.08 -10.73 -22.41
C ASN A 2 7.56 -10.91 -22.39
N THR A 3 6.97 -11.27 -23.54
CA THR A 3 5.51 -11.40 -23.73
C THR A 3 5.05 -12.85 -23.83
N GLU A 4 5.96 -13.82 -23.68
CA GLU A 4 5.60 -15.22 -23.72
C GLU A 4 5.02 -15.66 -22.38
N VAL A 5 3.73 -16.02 -22.39
CA VAL A 5 3.00 -16.53 -21.22
C VAL A 5 3.12 -18.04 -21.20
N ARG A 6 3.70 -18.59 -20.13
CA ARG A 6 3.82 -20.04 -19.88
C ARG A 6 3.05 -20.40 -18.60
N ASN A 7 2.44 -21.59 -18.59
CA ASN A 7 1.91 -22.17 -17.36
C ASN A 7 3.04 -22.44 -16.35
N ALA A 8 2.84 -22.07 -15.08
CA ALA A 8 3.78 -22.37 -14.01
C ALA A 8 3.95 -23.89 -13.84
N THR A 9 5.16 -24.36 -13.54
CA THR A 9 5.36 -25.76 -13.16
C THR A 9 4.78 -26.01 -11.75
N PRO A 10 4.52 -27.27 -11.36
CA PRO A 10 4.11 -27.59 -9.99
C PRO A 10 5.13 -27.12 -8.93
N GLU A 11 6.42 -27.18 -9.25
CA GLU A 11 7.52 -26.77 -8.36
C GLU A 11 7.56 -25.25 -8.17
N GLU A 12 7.44 -24.48 -9.25
CA GLU A 12 7.35 -23.00 -9.18
C GLU A 12 6.13 -22.55 -8.38
N THR A 13 5.00 -23.24 -8.57
CA THR A 13 3.77 -22.95 -7.82
C THR A 13 3.95 -23.22 -6.33
N ALA A 14 4.62 -24.32 -5.97
CA ALA A 14 4.94 -24.63 -4.57
C ALA A 14 5.88 -23.58 -3.96
N GLU A 15 6.91 -23.17 -4.70
CA GLU A 15 7.84 -22.13 -4.25
C GLU A 15 7.13 -20.79 -4.01
N TRP A 16 6.21 -20.38 -4.89
CA TRP A 16 5.45 -19.13 -4.72
C TRP A 16 4.49 -19.19 -3.53
N ASN A 17 3.82 -20.33 -3.33
CA ASN A 17 2.95 -20.50 -2.16
C ASN A 17 3.69 -20.39 -0.82
N GLU A 18 4.97 -20.75 -0.78
CA GLU A 18 5.78 -20.69 0.44
C GLU A 18 6.54 -19.37 0.60
N ASN A 19 7.10 -18.84 -0.50
CA ASN A 19 8.09 -17.77 -0.44
C ASN A 19 7.58 -16.42 -0.94
N ASP A 20 6.54 -16.39 -1.78
CA ASP A 20 5.97 -15.13 -2.25
C ASP A 20 5.14 -14.48 -1.14
N TYR A 21 5.41 -13.20 -0.87
CA TYR A 21 4.85 -12.45 0.25
C TYR A 21 3.32 -12.42 0.26
N PHE A 22 2.69 -12.32 -0.92
CA PHE A 22 1.24 -12.28 -1.05
C PHE A 22 0.61 -13.67 -1.10
N MET A 23 1.21 -14.60 -1.85
CA MET A 23 0.66 -15.97 -1.95
C MET A 23 0.79 -16.74 -0.64
N ALA A 24 1.90 -16.57 0.08
CA ALA A 24 2.10 -17.12 1.40
C ALA A 24 1.34 -16.37 2.51
N MET A 25 0.55 -15.34 2.15
CA MET A 25 -0.19 -14.48 3.09
C MET A 25 0.68 -13.97 4.25
N LYS A 26 1.94 -13.62 3.97
CA LYS A 26 2.90 -13.12 4.96
C LYS A 26 2.71 -11.63 5.30
N PHE A 27 1.60 -11.05 4.88
CA PHE A 27 1.23 -9.67 5.20
C PHE A 27 0.18 -9.63 6.31
N ASP A 28 0.25 -8.58 7.14
CA ASP A 28 -0.79 -8.31 8.14
C ASP A 28 -1.94 -7.52 7.48
N PRO A 29 -3.16 -8.09 7.36
CA PRO A 29 -4.30 -7.39 6.78
C PRO A 29 -4.66 -6.10 7.53
N LEU A 30 -4.43 -6.06 8.85
CA LEU A 30 -4.68 -4.86 9.64
C LEU A 30 -3.76 -3.71 9.19
N VAL A 31 -2.49 -4.02 8.93
CA VAL A 31 -1.53 -3.02 8.48
C VAL A 31 -1.90 -2.52 7.08
N LEU A 32 -2.19 -3.44 6.16
CA LEU A 32 -2.46 -3.11 4.76
C LEU A 32 -3.74 -2.28 4.58
N PHE A 33 -4.82 -2.66 5.27
CA PHE A 33 -6.15 -2.10 5.03
C PHE A 33 -6.60 -1.06 6.07
N VAL A 34 -5.94 -0.97 7.22
CA VAL A 34 -6.37 -0.07 8.31
C VAL A 34 -5.26 0.89 8.71
N VAL A 35 -4.07 0.38 9.02
CA VAL A 35 -2.99 1.23 9.54
C VAL A 35 -2.47 2.18 8.46
N ILE A 36 -2.15 1.67 7.27
CA ILE A 36 -1.65 2.52 6.17
C ILE A 36 -2.69 3.59 5.77
N PRO A 37 -3.96 3.24 5.48
CA PRO A 37 -4.97 4.26 5.21
C PRO A 37 -5.18 5.25 6.36
N GLY A 38 -5.18 4.78 7.61
CA GLY A 38 -5.35 5.64 8.79
C GLY A 38 -4.20 6.64 8.97
N LEU A 39 -2.95 6.23 8.73
CA LEU A 39 -1.80 7.13 8.76
C LEU A 39 -1.90 8.21 7.68
N ILE A 40 -2.22 7.81 6.43
CA ILE A 40 -2.38 8.76 5.33
C ILE A 40 -3.48 9.76 5.63
N GLN A 41 -4.62 9.30 6.17
CA GLN A 41 -5.74 10.15 6.57
C GLN A 41 -5.31 11.26 7.53
N VAL A 42 -4.58 10.91 8.60
CA VAL A 42 -4.13 11.87 9.62
C VAL A 42 -3.14 12.88 9.02
N VAL A 43 -2.19 12.42 8.20
CA VAL A 43 -1.20 13.30 7.56
C VAL A 43 -1.88 14.28 6.61
N VAL A 44 -2.79 13.81 5.76
CA VAL A 44 -3.50 14.67 4.81
C VAL A 44 -4.44 15.64 5.52
N LEU A 45 -5.13 15.21 6.59
CA LEU A 45 -5.94 16.11 7.41
C LEU A 45 -5.10 17.23 8.03
N ALA A 46 -3.93 16.90 8.59
CA ALA A 46 -3.02 17.89 9.14
C ALA A 46 -2.54 18.87 8.07
N PHE A 47 -2.21 18.37 6.87
CA PHE A 47 -1.82 19.21 5.73
C PHE A 47 -2.94 20.16 5.29
N MET A 48 -4.18 19.66 5.26
CA MET A 48 -5.35 20.48 4.93
C MET A 48 -5.52 21.62 5.94
N LEU A 49 -5.52 21.31 7.24
CA LEU A 49 -5.64 22.33 8.29
C LEU A 49 -4.49 23.34 8.25
N ALA A 50 -3.26 22.87 8.05
CA ALA A 50 -2.10 23.75 7.90
C ALA A 50 -2.26 24.66 6.67
N SER A 51 -2.70 24.14 5.53
CA SER A 51 -2.90 24.93 4.32
C SER A 51 -3.97 26.01 4.50
N MET A 52 -5.08 25.68 5.18
CA MET A 52 -6.13 26.65 5.51
C MET A 52 -5.62 27.75 6.43
N TYR A 53 -4.84 27.39 7.45
CA TYR A 53 -4.24 28.36 8.38
C TYR A 53 -3.26 29.30 7.66
N VAL A 54 -2.35 28.77 6.85
CA VAL A 54 -1.40 29.58 6.07
C VAL A 54 -2.13 30.47 5.08
N ASN A 55 -3.16 29.95 4.40
CA ASN A 55 -3.97 30.73 3.47
C ASN A 55 -4.67 31.91 4.18
N GLY A 56 -5.21 31.68 5.39
CA GLY A 56 -5.79 32.74 6.21
C GLY A 56 -4.78 33.78 6.68
N LEU A 57 -3.50 33.42 6.88
CA LEU A 57 -2.46 34.39 7.24
C LEU A 57 -2.00 35.25 6.05
N ILE A 58 -1.97 34.68 4.85
CA ILE A 58 -1.45 35.36 3.65
C ILE A 58 -2.53 36.22 2.98
N PHE A 59 -3.78 35.73 2.96
CA PHE A 59 -4.87 36.34 2.18
C PHE A 59 -6.07 36.78 3.04
N GLY A 60 -6.03 36.57 4.36
CA GLY A 60 -7.05 37.03 5.30
C GLY A 60 -6.82 38.43 5.84
#